data_AF-A0A972NAF2-F1
#
_entry.id   AF-A0A972NAF2-F1
#
_cell.length_a   1.000
_cell.length_b   1.000
_cell.length_c   1.000
_cell.angle_alpha   90.00
_cell.angle_beta   90.00
_cell.angle_gamma   90.00
#
_symmetry.space_group_name_H-M   'P 1'
#
loop_
_entity.id
_entity.type
_entity.pdbx_description
1 polymer ?
#
loop_
_entity_poly.entity_id
_entity_poly.type
_entity_poly.pdbx_seq_one_letter_code
_entity_poly.pdbx_strand_id
1 'polypeptide(L)' 'MREFHEIVDEIRKLPIKEKVRLIEVIARDLELKLDTRRSARESLWGALKHFGPGPSEEDIAAVRREIWKRFPREDI' A
#
# COMPACT_ATOMS: atom_id res chain seq x y z
N MET A 1 -12.38 32.87 -8.86
CA MET A 1 -11.11 32.13 -8.93
C MET A 1 -10.20 32.81 -9.95
N ARG A 2 -9.35 33.75 -9.52
CA ARG A 2 -8.39 34.46 -10.40
C ARG A 2 -7.00 33.79 -10.43
N GLU A 3 -6.69 32.97 -9.42
CA GLU A 3 -5.33 32.52 -9.15
C GLU A 3 -4.76 31.52 -10.17
N PHE A 4 -5.57 30.64 -10.76
CA PHE A 4 -5.05 29.63 -11.68
C PHE A 4 -4.47 30.24 -12.97
N HIS A 5 -5.15 31.22 -13.55
CA HIS A 5 -4.69 31.87 -14.77
C HIS A 5 -3.41 32.68 -14.52
N GLU A 6 -3.32 33.35 -13.37
CA GLU A 6 -2.14 34.11 -12.94
C GLU A 6 -0.92 33.18 -12.81
N ILE A 7 -1.08 32.02 -12.16
CA ILE A 7 -0.02 31.00 -12.05
C ILE A 7 0.42 30.50 -13.44
N VAL A 8 -0.52 30.25 -14.36
CA VAL A 8 -0.20 29.83 -15.72
C VAL A 8 0.62 30.88 -16.47
N ASP A 9 0.28 32.16 -16.31
CA ASP A 9 1.02 33.25 -16.95
C ASP A 9 2.42 33.44 -16.36
N GLU A 10 2.61 33.15 -15.07
CA GLU A 10 3.93 33.12 -14.46
C GLU A 10 4.78 31.94 -14.97
N ILE A 11 4.19 30.74 -15.04
CA ILE A 11 4.87 29.55 -15.60
C ILE A 11 5.29 29.79 -17.05
N ARG A 12 4.46 30.51 -17.84
CA ARG A 12 4.79 30.87 -19.23
C ARG A 12 6.05 31.73 -19.34
N LYS A 13 6.38 32.55 -18.33
CA LYS A 13 7.58 33.39 -18.31
C LYS A 13 8.86 32.61 -17.96
N LEU A 14 8.74 31.38 -17.45
CA LEU A 14 9.90 30.57 -17.07
C LEU A 14 10.75 30.17 -18.29
N PRO A 15 12.09 30.03 -18.12
CA PRO A 15 12.96 29.40 -19.10
C PRO A 15 12.50 27.97 -19.43
N ILE A 16 12.76 27.51 -20.66
CA ILE A 16 12.32 26.17 -21.12
C ILE A 16 12.79 25.06 -20.18
N LYS A 17 14.04 25.13 -19.69
CA LYS A 17 14.59 24.13 -18.75
C LYS A 17 13.80 24.06 -17.44
N GLU A 18 13.35 25.20 -16.92
CA GLU A 18 12.55 25.25 -15.69
C GLU A 18 11.14 24.69 -15.90
N LYS A 19 10.54 24.94 -17.06
CA LYS A 19 9.24 24.36 -17.42
C LYS A 19 9.29 22.84 -17.46
N VAL A 20 10.36 22.27 -18.02
CA VAL A 20 10.57 20.82 -18.04
C VAL A 20 10.69 20.27 -16.63
N ARG A 21 11.51 20.87 -15.77
CA ARG A 21 11.63 20.47 -14.34
C ARG A 21 10.29 20.53 -13.61
N LEU A 22 9.51 21.58 -13.83
CA LEU A 22 8.20 21.75 -13.22
C LEU A 22 7.24 20.62 -13.65
N ILE A 23 7.23 20.28 -14.93
CA ILE A 23 6.42 19.18 -15.46
C ILE A 23 6.82 17.85 -14.80
N GLU A 24 8.11 17.56 -14.67
CA GLU A 24 8.59 16.33 -14.02
C GLU A 24 8.14 16.22 -12.56
N VAL A 25 8.25 17.32 -11.80
CA VAL A 25 7.84 17.36 -10.39
C VAL A 25 6.34 17.17 -10.26
N ILE A 26 5.54 17.88 -11.05
CA ILE A 26 4.07 17.77 -11.03
C ILE A 26 3.63 16.38 -11.48
N ALA A 27 4.22 15.84 -12.55
CA ALA A 27 3.91 14.50 -13.04
C ALA A 27 4.14 13.45 -11.95
N ARG A 28 5.27 13.51 -11.23
CA ARG A 28 5.56 12.58 -10.12
C ARG A 28 4.58 12.73 -8.94
N ASP A 29 4.25 13.96 -8.56
CA ASP A 29 3.28 14.21 -7.49
C ASP A 29 1.89 13.69 -7.87
N LEU A 30 1.49 13.88 -9.13
CA LEU A 30 0.27 13.33 -9.69
C LEU A 30 0.31 11.80 -9.73
N GLU A 31 1.41 11.17 -10.14
CA GLU A 31 1.55 9.71 -10.11
C GLU A 31 1.36 9.16 -8.70
N LEU A 32 2.02 9.73 -7.68
CA LEU A 32 1.88 9.31 -6.28
C LEU A 32 0.45 9.47 -5.76
N LYS A 33 -0.23 10.55 -6.15
CA LYS A 33 -1.60 10.85 -5.71
C LYS A 33 -2.67 10.12 -6.52
N LEU A 34 -2.40 9.81 -7.78
CA LEU A 34 -3.29 9.09 -8.70
C LEU A 34 -3.04 7.59 -8.70
N ASP A 35 -2.01 7.09 -8.01
CA ASP A 35 -1.88 5.70 -7.59
C ASP A 35 -2.93 5.33 -6.51
N THR A 36 -4.15 5.81 -6.74
CA THR A 36 -5.42 5.36 -6.18
C THR A 36 -5.94 4.14 -6.92
N ARG A 37 -5.06 3.39 -7.61
CA ARG A 37 -5.19 1.94 -7.62
C ARG A 37 -5.01 1.47 -6.16
N ARG A 38 -6.04 1.74 -5.34
CA ARG A 38 -6.58 0.72 -4.46
C ARG A 38 -6.87 -0.44 -5.41
N SER A 39 -5.85 -1.25 -5.69
CA SER A 39 -6.08 -2.67 -5.83
C SER A 39 -7.00 -2.98 -4.65
N ALA A 40 -8.17 -3.54 -4.94
CA ALA A 40 -9.07 -3.98 -3.89
C ALA A 40 -8.17 -4.68 -2.88
N ARG A 41 -7.96 -4.06 -1.70
CA ARG A 41 -6.91 -4.49 -0.79
C ARG A 41 -7.32 -5.88 -0.40
N GLU A 42 -6.68 -6.88 -0.98
CA GLU A 42 -6.98 -8.25 -0.64
C GLU A 42 -6.73 -8.34 0.86
N SER A 43 -7.70 -8.88 1.59
CA SER A 43 -7.44 -9.28 2.97
C SER A 43 -6.21 -10.19 2.97
N LEU A 44 -5.52 -10.31 4.11
CA LEU A 44 -4.40 -11.26 4.22
C LEU A 44 -4.83 -12.67 3.77
N TRP A 45 -6.10 -13.03 4.00
CA TRP A 45 -6.71 -14.24 3.47
C TRP A 45 -6.75 -14.27 1.94
N GLY A 46 -7.22 -13.21 1.29
CA GLY A 46 -7.24 -13.09 -0.17
C GLY A 46 -5.85 -13.16 -0.80
N ALA A 47 -4.86 -12.51 -0.19
CA ALA A 47 -3.48 -12.52 -0.66
C ALA A 47 -2.86 -13.94 -0.61
N LEU A 48 -3.28 -14.76 0.36
CA LEU A 48 -2.75 -16.11 0.59
C LEU A 48 -3.58 -17.22 -0.04
N LYS A 49 -4.62 -16.92 -0.82
CA LYS A 49 -5.50 -17.92 -1.47
C LYS A 49 -4.77 -18.97 -2.31
N HIS A 50 -3.58 -18.64 -2.82
CA HIS A 50 -2.75 -19.53 -3.63
C HIS A 50 -2.15 -20.70 -2.84
N PHE A 51 -2.14 -20.63 -1.50
CA PHE A 51 -1.75 -21.76 -0.64
C PHE A 51 -2.86 -22.82 -0.51
N GLY A 52 -4.02 -22.60 -1.13
CA GLY A 52 -5.17 -23.52 -1.04
C GLY A 52 -6.01 -23.26 0.22
N PRO A 53 -6.89 -24.21 0.58
CA PRO A 53 -7.71 -24.09 1.78
C PRO A 53 -6.83 -24.01 3.03
N GLY A 54 -7.23 -23.15 3.98
CA GLY A 54 -6.59 -23.12 5.29
C GLY A 54 -6.76 -24.44 6.05
N PRO A 55 -5.94 -24.69 7.09
CA PRO A 55 -6.05 -25.89 7.92
C PRO A 55 -7.41 -25.99 8.60
N SER A 56 -7.87 -27.22 8.87
CA SER A 56 -9.13 -27.43 9.59
C SER A 56 -9.00 -27.03 11.07
N GLU A 57 -10.14 -26.89 11.77
CA GLU A 57 -10.12 -26.61 13.21
C GLU A 57 -9.43 -27.75 13.98
N GLU A 58 -9.61 -29.00 13.55
CA GLU A 58 -8.97 -30.18 14.12
C GLU A 58 -7.45 -30.13 13.95
N ASP A 59 -6.97 -29.74 12.76
CA ASP A 59 -5.54 -29.58 12.46
C ASP A 59 -4.93 -28.48 13.35
N ILE A 60 -5.60 -27.33 13.45
CA ILE A 60 -5.19 -26.20 14.29
C ILE A 60 -5.13 -26.63 15.77
N ALA A 61 -6.15 -27.36 16.24
CA ALA A 61 -6.21 -27.82 17.63
C ALA A 61 -5.14 -28.87 17.93
N ALA A 62 -4.83 -29.76 16.99
CA ALA A 62 -3.77 -30.76 17.13
C ALA A 62 -2.39 -30.09 17.27
N VAL A 63 -2.04 -29.18 16.36
CA VAL A 63 -0.77 -28.44 16.39
C VAL A 63 -0.69 -27.56 17.63
N ARG A 64 -1.79 -26.90 18.02
CA ARG A 64 -1.85 -26.11 19.26
C ARG A 64 -1.49 -27.00 20.45
N ARG A 65 -2.17 -28.15 20.64
CA ARG A 65 -1.83 -29.06 21.75
C ARG A 65 -0.36 -29.50 21.71
N GLU A 66 0.19 -29.76 20.54
CA GLU A 66 1.60 -30.16 20.39
C GLU A 66 2.57 -29.05 20.83
N ILE A 67 2.39 -27.82 20.34
CA ILE A 67 3.23 -26.68 20.70
C ILE A 67 3.10 -26.38 22.19
N TRP A 68 1.86 -26.39 22.71
CA TRP A 68 1.58 -26.07 24.11
C TRP A 68 2.07 -27.14 25.10
N LYS A 69 2.39 -28.37 24.66
CA LYS A 69 3.12 -29.36 25.50
C LYS A 69 4.54 -28.90 25.84
N ARG A 70 5.17 -28.12 24.96
CA ARG A 70 6.53 -27.60 25.13
C ARG A 70 6.55 -26.21 25.76
N PHE A 71 5.39 -25.59 25.94
CA PHE A 71 5.31 -24.33 26.63
C PHE A 71 5.64 -24.55 28.10
N PRO A 72 6.62 -23.80 28.67
CA PRO A 72 6.92 -23.91 30.08
C PRO A 72 5.65 -23.59 30.85
N ARG A 73 5.16 -24.56 31.62
CA ARG A 73 4.12 -24.32 32.60
C ARG A 73 4.82 -23.75 33.81
N GLU A 74 4.42 -22.54 34.20
CA GLU A 74 4.65 -22.07 35.55
C GLU A 74 3.74 -22.90 36.46
N ASP A 75 4.10 -24.16 36.68
CA ASP A 75 3.45 -24.94 37.71
C ASP A 75 3.84 -24.28 39.06
N ILE A 76 2.82 -23.74 39.74
CA ILE A 76 2.81 -23.26 41.13
C ILE A 76 3.30 -24.37 42.07
#